data_AF-A0A1B9MN32-F1
#
_entry.id   AF-A0A1B9MN32-F1
#
_cell.length_a   1.000
_cell.length_b   1.000
_cell.length_c   1.000
_cell.angle_alpha   90.00
_cell.angle_beta   90.00
_cell.angle_gamma   90.00
#
_symmetry.space_group_name_H-M   'P 1'
#
loop_
_entity.id
_entity.type
_entity.pdbx_description
1 polymer ?
#
loop_
_entity_poly.entity_id
_entity_poly.type
_entity_poly.pdbx_seq_one_letter_code
_entity_poly.pdbx_strand_id
1 'polypeptide(L)'
;MAKFNHYKTYWLASPAQEIKGSFDTKFGFIARKSDVVAFGKDMHDIYLSQLLEETLQQDNSPKKFIFVHLRGSHQPYENYDEIDKQALPDAEKYDLTIHHTDRTVKALYDVINKYSDNYTLIYTSDHGEIVNVGHGVNNTNVDQFLIPFMFISTNDRYNCQFIESFRNPTGYLSGLMNKYILSNLLGYNVDQTTLNKEKNNDRVFMPDGSVMPFLKFYNSD
;
A
#
# COMPACT_ATOMS: atom_id res chain seq x y z
N MET A 1 7.67 14.92 5.67
CA MET A 1 7.75 14.20 6.97
C MET A 1 9.02 13.38 7.04
N ALA A 2 9.16 12.28 6.28
CA ALA A 2 10.35 11.42 6.35
C ALA A 2 11.70 12.17 6.19
N LYS A 3 11.84 13.00 5.14
CA LYS A 3 13.05 13.83 4.93
C LYS A 3 13.35 14.79 6.09
N PHE A 4 12.32 15.40 6.67
CA PHE A 4 12.46 16.32 7.81
C PHE A 4 12.91 15.59 9.08
N ASN A 5 12.63 14.28 9.20
CA ASN A 5 13.19 13.42 10.25
C ASN A 5 14.40 12.60 9.77
N HIS A 6 15.12 13.13 8.77
CA HIS A 6 16.42 12.66 8.30
C HIS A 6 16.42 11.24 7.70
N TYR A 7 15.28 10.79 7.17
CA TYR A 7 15.23 9.60 6.33
C TYR A 7 15.64 9.93 4.90
N LYS A 8 16.48 9.10 4.29
CA LYS A 8 16.62 9.07 2.84
C LYS A 8 15.41 8.35 2.25
N THR A 9 14.83 8.92 1.20
CA THR A 9 13.53 8.49 0.67
C THR A 9 13.65 7.86 -0.71
N TYR A 10 12.94 6.76 -0.91
CA TYR A 10 13.00 5.95 -2.14
C TYR A 10 11.59 5.65 -2.64
N TRP A 11 11.43 5.66 -3.95
CA TRP A 11 10.26 5.16 -4.65
C TRP A 11 10.69 4.10 -5.65
N LEU A 12 10.29 2.87 -5.41
CA LEU A 12 10.60 1.70 -6.24
C LEU A 12 9.31 1.21 -6.91
N ALA A 13 9.36 0.94 -8.20
CA ALA A 13 8.18 0.47 -8.95
C ALA A 13 8.59 -0.41 -10.13
N SER A 14 7.69 -1.25 -10.63
CA SER A 14 7.93 -1.99 -11.86
C SER A 14 7.78 -1.05 -13.07
N PRO A 15 8.34 -1.36 -14.25
CA PRO A 15 8.11 -0.59 -15.46
C PRO A 15 6.63 -0.47 -15.85
N ALA A 16 5.78 -1.37 -15.36
CA ALA A 16 4.33 -1.30 -15.54
C ALA A 16 3.69 -0.11 -14.81
N GLN A 17 4.37 0.44 -13.80
CA GLN A 17 3.96 1.60 -13.00
C GLN A 17 4.84 2.83 -13.29
N GLU A 18 5.46 2.89 -14.47
CA GLU A 18 6.31 4.01 -14.87
C GLU A 18 5.55 5.32 -15.05
N ILE A 19 6.17 6.43 -14.64
CA ILE A 19 5.58 7.77 -14.70
C ILE A 19 5.80 8.36 -16.09
N LYS A 20 5.00 7.95 -17.07
CA LYS A 20 5.14 8.31 -18.50
C LYS A 20 4.00 9.16 -19.04
N GLY A 21 2.81 9.11 -18.44
CA GLY A 21 1.59 9.72 -18.97
C GLY A 21 0.86 10.65 -18.03
N SER A 22 -0.26 11.20 -18.52
CA SER A 22 -1.16 12.08 -17.76
C SER A 22 -1.87 11.35 -16.61
N PHE A 23 -2.14 10.05 -16.77
CA PHE A 23 -2.74 9.20 -15.74
C PHE A 23 -1.82 9.04 -14.52
N ASP A 24 -0.51 9.09 -14.72
CA ASP A 24 0.49 8.92 -13.66
C ASP A 24 0.76 10.21 -12.90
N THR A 25 0.19 11.34 -13.32
CA THR A 25 0.56 12.67 -12.80
C THR A 25 0.32 12.80 -11.30
N LYS A 26 -0.74 12.16 -10.78
CA LYS A 26 -1.10 12.24 -9.36
C LYS A 26 -0.07 11.56 -8.47
N PHE A 27 0.18 10.26 -8.66
CA PHE A 27 1.18 9.54 -7.85
C PHE A 27 2.60 9.92 -8.26
N GLY A 28 2.84 10.21 -9.54
CA GLY A 28 4.15 10.60 -10.06
C GLY A 28 4.66 11.92 -9.47
N PHE A 29 3.77 12.88 -9.19
CA PHE A 29 4.14 14.10 -8.44
C PHE A 29 4.66 13.77 -7.04
N ILE A 30 4.04 12.80 -6.36
CA ILE A 30 4.43 12.34 -5.02
C ILE A 30 5.75 11.56 -5.09
N ALA A 31 5.84 10.60 -6.02
CA ALA A 31 7.02 9.77 -6.24
C ALA A 31 8.29 10.62 -6.45
N ARG A 32 8.20 11.67 -7.28
CA ARG A 32 9.30 12.61 -7.56
C ARG A 32 9.68 13.51 -6.39
N LYS A 33 8.99 13.43 -5.23
CA LYS A 33 9.45 14.03 -3.98
C LYS A 33 10.48 13.15 -3.26
N SER A 34 10.64 11.89 -3.63
CA SER A 34 11.67 11.00 -3.09
C SER A 34 13.07 11.45 -3.52
N ASP A 35 14.11 11.06 -2.77
CA ASP A 35 15.50 11.32 -3.14
C ASP A 35 15.93 10.41 -4.31
N VAL A 36 15.40 9.19 -4.33
CA VAL A 36 15.61 8.20 -5.38
C VAL A 36 14.27 7.74 -5.92
N VAL A 37 14.13 7.73 -7.24
CA VAL A 37 13.04 7.06 -7.96
C VAL A 37 13.68 6.06 -8.89
N ALA A 38 13.35 4.78 -8.73
CA ALA A 38 13.93 3.70 -9.51
C ALA A 38 12.84 2.76 -10.02
N PHE A 39 13.04 2.27 -11.24
CA PHE A 39 12.16 1.31 -11.88
C PHE A 39 12.90 -0.01 -12.08
N GLY A 40 12.20 -1.12 -11.90
CA GLY A 40 12.73 -2.46 -12.12
C GLY A 40 13.04 -2.69 -13.60
N LYS A 41 13.56 -3.88 -13.92
CA LYS A 41 13.77 -4.28 -15.33
C LYS A 41 12.61 -5.09 -15.90
N ASP A 42 11.80 -5.67 -15.01
CA ASP A 42 10.71 -6.57 -15.37
C ASP A 42 9.36 -5.99 -14.94
N MET A 43 8.33 -6.24 -15.74
CA MET A 43 6.97 -5.75 -15.56
C MET A 43 6.23 -6.42 -14.39
N HIS A 44 6.64 -7.62 -14.00
CA HIS A 44 6.04 -8.37 -12.89
C HIS A 44 6.58 -7.89 -11.54
N ASP A 45 5.67 -7.73 -10.59
CA ASP A 45 6.01 -7.16 -9.29
C ASP A 45 6.96 -8.05 -8.46
N ILE A 46 6.99 -9.35 -8.71
CA ILE A 46 7.89 -10.29 -8.00
C ILE A 46 9.36 -9.87 -8.06
N TYR A 47 9.77 -9.19 -9.15
CA TYR A 47 11.14 -8.70 -9.35
C TYR A 47 11.46 -7.39 -8.59
N LEU A 48 10.48 -6.77 -7.93
CA LEU A 48 10.71 -5.63 -7.04
C LEU A 48 11.55 -6.00 -5.82
N SER A 49 11.53 -7.27 -5.42
CA SER A 49 12.43 -7.80 -4.39
C SER A 49 13.90 -7.61 -4.77
N GLN A 50 14.26 -7.88 -6.03
CA GLN A 50 15.61 -7.64 -6.55
C GLN A 50 15.95 -6.14 -6.57
N LEU A 51 15.04 -5.29 -7.04
CA LEU A 51 15.27 -3.84 -7.05
C LEU A 51 15.45 -3.29 -5.63
N LEU A 52 14.68 -3.79 -4.66
CA LEU A 52 14.83 -3.44 -3.25
C LEU A 52 16.19 -3.87 -2.74
N GLU A 53 16.62 -5.10 -3.02
CA GLU A 53 17.93 -5.62 -2.61
C GLU A 53 19.07 -4.77 -3.18
N GLU A 54 19.05 -4.46 -4.47
CA GLU A 54 20.02 -3.56 -5.12
C GLU A 54 20.02 -2.17 -4.45
N THR A 55 18.84 -1.61 -4.16
CA THR A 55 18.70 -0.31 -3.48
C THR A 55 19.28 -0.34 -2.05
N LEU A 56 19.08 -1.43 -1.32
CA LEU A 56 19.61 -1.58 0.03
C LEU A 56 21.13 -1.66 0.04
N GLN A 57 21.75 -2.24 -1.00
CA GLN A 57 23.21 -2.35 -1.16
C GLN A 57 23.88 -1.05 -1.66
N GLN A 58 23.15 -0.19 -2.37
CA GLN A 58 23.73 1.00 -3.03
C GLN A 58 24.21 2.11 -2.08
N ASP A 59 23.63 2.22 -0.88
CA ASP A 59 24.09 3.20 0.11
C ASP A 59 23.86 2.75 1.55
N ASN A 60 24.70 3.29 2.44
CA ASN A 60 24.67 2.99 3.88
C ASN A 60 23.89 4.05 4.69
N SER A 61 22.85 4.67 4.10
CA SER A 61 22.03 5.63 4.85
C SER A 61 21.43 4.95 6.09
N PRO A 62 21.62 5.52 7.30
CA PRO A 62 21.18 4.88 8.55
C PRO A 62 19.67 4.88 8.74
N LYS A 63 18.93 5.69 7.97
CA LYS A 63 17.46 5.79 8.01
C LYS A 63 16.92 5.82 6.59
N LYS A 64 16.21 4.78 6.19
CA LYS A 64 15.60 4.65 4.87
C LYS A 64 14.08 4.62 4.99
N PHE A 65 13.40 5.38 4.14
CA PHE A 65 11.96 5.36 4.01
C PHE A 65 11.62 5.02 2.56
N ILE A 66 11.15 3.79 2.34
CA ILE A 66 11.05 3.17 1.03
C ILE A 66 9.58 2.92 0.72
N PHE A 67 9.10 3.50 -0.38
CA PHE A 67 7.84 3.10 -0.98
C PHE A 67 8.12 2.11 -2.11
N VAL A 68 7.38 1.01 -2.12
CA VAL A 68 7.35 0.04 -3.22
C VAL A 68 5.94 0.06 -3.81
N HIS A 69 5.81 0.55 -5.04
CA HIS A 69 4.53 0.70 -5.73
C HIS A 69 4.30 -0.49 -6.66
N LEU A 70 3.38 -1.36 -6.27
CA LEU A 70 3.04 -2.57 -7.02
C LEU A 70 2.05 -2.26 -8.16
N ARG A 71 2.07 -3.09 -9.21
CA ARG A 71 0.96 -3.21 -10.15
C ARG A 71 -0.24 -3.90 -9.49
N GLY A 72 0.02 -4.88 -8.61
CA GLY A 72 -1.00 -5.61 -7.86
C GLY A 72 -2.01 -6.28 -8.79
N SER A 73 -3.28 -6.25 -8.38
CA SER A 73 -4.40 -6.86 -9.10
C SER A 73 -5.06 -5.94 -10.13
N HIS A 74 -4.30 -5.04 -10.77
CA HIS A 74 -4.87 -4.11 -11.75
C HIS A 74 -5.45 -4.86 -12.98
N GLN A 75 -6.60 -4.41 -13.48
CA GLN A 75 -7.18 -4.94 -14.72
C GLN A 75 -6.20 -4.86 -15.91
N PRO A 76 -6.18 -5.86 -16.81
CA PRO A 76 -7.09 -6.99 -16.95
C PRO A 76 -6.70 -8.25 -16.14
N TYR A 77 -6.07 -8.09 -14.97
CA TYR A 77 -5.66 -9.17 -14.06
C TYR A 77 -4.61 -10.10 -14.67
N GLU A 78 -3.56 -9.53 -15.25
CA GLU A 78 -2.48 -10.29 -15.92
C GLU A 78 -1.16 -10.27 -15.15
N ASN A 79 -1.16 -9.76 -13.93
CA ASN A 79 0.03 -9.72 -13.07
C ASN A 79 0.18 -11.01 -12.27
N TYR A 80 0.38 -12.13 -12.97
CA TYR A 80 0.67 -13.45 -12.41
C TYR A 80 1.62 -14.21 -13.33
N ASP A 81 2.21 -15.30 -12.84
CA ASP A 81 3.08 -16.19 -13.61
C ASP A 81 2.64 -17.67 -13.52
N GLU A 82 3.44 -18.57 -14.10
CA GLU A 82 3.12 -20.02 -14.11
C GLU A 82 3.16 -20.66 -12.71
N ILE A 83 3.90 -20.10 -11.75
CA ILE A 83 3.91 -20.59 -10.37
C ILE A 83 2.53 -20.37 -9.75
N ASP A 84 1.90 -19.23 -10.03
CA ASP A 84 0.56 -18.92 -9.53
C ASP A 84 -0.49 -19.87 -10.12
N LYS A 85 -0.43 -20.13 -11.43
CA LYS A 85 -1.33 -21.10 -12.09
C LYS A 85 -1.13 -22.52 -11.59
N GLN A 86 0.10 -22.94 -11.33
CA GLN A 86 0.38 -24.27 -10.81
C GLN A 86 -0.11 -24.42 -9.37
N ALA A 87 0.00 -23.36 -8.56
CA ALA A 87 -0.50 -23.34 -7.18
C ALA A 87 -2.03 -23.33 -7.12
N LEU A 88 -2.68 -22.61 -8.05
CA LEU A 88 -4.13 -22.41 -8.10
C LEU A 88 -4.69 -22.67 -9.51
N PRO A 89 -4.72 -23.93 -9.98
CA PRO A 89 -5.04 -24.26 -11.38
C PRO A 89 -6.48 -23.91 -11.80
N ASP A 90 -7.41 -23.90 -10.84
CA ASP A 90 -8.83 -23.65 -11.07
C ASP A 90 -9.25 -22.22 -10.66
N ALA A 91 -8.29 -21.35 -10.29
CA ALA A 91 -8.59 -20.00 -9.84
C ALA A 91 -8.82 -19.03 -11.00
N GLU A 92 -9.72 -18.08 -10.77
CA GLU A 92 -9.94 -16.97 -11.69
C GLU A 92 -8.71 -16.05 -11.76
N LYS A 93 -8.59 -15.28 -12.83
CA LYS A 93 -7.41 -14.42 -13.04
C LYS A 93 -7.17 -13.44 -11.88
N TYR A 94 -8.24 -12.90 -11.29
CA TYR A 94 -8.12 -12.01 -10.14
C TYR A 94 -7.44 -12.73 -8.96
N ASP A 95 -7.88 -13.94 -8.63
CA ASP A 95 -7.31 -14.72 -7.53
C ASP A 95 -5.84 -15.12 -7.78
N LEU A 96 -5.48 -15.39 -9.05
CA LEU A 96 -4.08 -15.58 -9.43
C LEU A 96 -3.23 -14.34 -9.15
N THR A 97 -3.74 -13.13 -9.42
CA THR A 97 -3.03 -11.88 -9.08
C THR A 97 -2.95 -11.62 -7.57
N ILE A 98 -3.92 -12.09 -6.78
CA ILE A 98 -3.85 -12.04 -5.31
C ILE A 98 -2.72 -12.95 -4.82
N HIS A 99 -2.64 -14.19 -5.31
CA HIS A 99 -1.56 -15.11 -4.97
C HIS A 99 -0.19 -14.57 -5.41
N HIS A 100 -0.09 -13.96 -6.60
CA HIS A 100 1.15 -13.31 -7.05
C HIS A 100 1.57 -12.15 -6.13
N THR A 101 0.59 -11.35 -5.67
CA THR A 101 0.82 -10.24 -4.74
C THR A 101 1.31 -10.75 -3.38
N ASP A 102 0.74 -11.83 -2.86
CA ASP A 102 1.21 -12.48 -1.63
C ASP A 102 2.68 -12.93 -1.74
N ARG A 103 3.02 -13.64 -2.82
CA ARG A 103 4.42 -14.05 -3.09
C ARG A 103 5.35 -12.85 -3.22
N THR A 104 4.90 -11.78 -3.85
CA THR A 104 5.68 -10.53 -3.99
C THR A 104 5.94 -9.88 -2.64
N VAL A 105 4.91 -9.71 -1.80
CA VAL A 105 5.06 -9.13 -0.45
C VAL A 105 5.98 -9.99 0.40
N LYS A 106 5.87 -11.32 0.31
CA LYS A 106 6.80 -12.25 0.96
C LYS A 106 8.24 -12.05 0.48
N ALA A 107 8.48 -11.94 -0.83
CA ALA A 107 9.83 -11.75 -1.36
C ALA A 107 10.45 -10.41 -0.89
N LEU A 108 9.66 -9.33 -0.83
CA LEU A 108 10.08 -8.05 -0.26
C LEU A 108 10.42 -8.17 1.23
N TYR A 109 9.56 -8.86 1.99
CA TYR A 109 9.78 -9.12 3.41
C TYR A 109 11.06 -9.92 3.67
N ASP A 110 11.32 -10.97 2.89
CA ASP A 110 12.53 -11.78 3.00
C ASP A 110 13.79 -10.95 2.74
N VAL A 111 13.75 -10.05 1.74
CA VAL A 111 14.84 -9.10 1.49
C VAL A 111 15.03 -8.15 2.66
N ILE A 112 13.97 -7.57 3.22
CA ILE A 112 14.08 -6.67 4.36
C ILE A 112 14.77 -7.37 5.55
N ASN A 113 14.34 -8.59 5.89
CA ASN A 113 14.93 -9.37 6.99
C ASN A 113 16.40 -9.74 6.76
N LYS A 114 16.83 -9.89 5.51
CA LYS A 114 18.23 -10.16 5.17
C LYS A 114 19.15 -8.98 5.51
N TYR A 115 18.65 -7.74 5.42
CA TYR A 115 19.46 -6.52 5.52
C TYR A 115 19.20 -5.66 6.76
N SER A 116 18.10 -5.89 7.49
CA SER A 116 17.77 -5.13 8.70
C SER A 116 17.00 -5.97 9.71
N ASP A 117 17.35 -5.81 10.98
CA ASP A 117 16.59 -6.27 12.14
C ASP A 117 15.71 -5.15 12.75
N ASN A 118 15.83 -3.92 12.25
CA ASN A 118 15.10 -2.75 12.72
C ASN A 118 14.27 -2.14 11.58
N TYR A 119 13.00 -2.53 11.48
CA TYR A 119 12.11 -2.05 10.44
C TYR A 119 10.64 -2.03 10.88
N THR A 120 9.85 -1.30 10.10
CA THR A 120 8.39 -1.40 10.09
C THR A 120 7.94 -1.51 8.65
N LEU A 121 7.14 -2.53 8.35
CA LEU A 121 6.56 -2.81 7.05
C LEU A 121 5.05 -2.57 7.12
N ILE A 122 4.53 -1.80 6.16
CA ILE A 122 3.11 -1.59 5.95
C ILE A 122 2.81 -2.00 4.51
N TYR A 123 1.83 -2.88 4.35
CA TYR A 123 1.20 -3.15 3.07
C TYR A 123 -0.25 -2.70 3.14
N THR A 124 -0.68 -1.96 2.13
CA THR A 124 -2.06 -1.52 1.95
C THR A 124 -2.31 -1.44 0.45
N SER A 125 -3.49 -1.86 0.01
CA SER A 125 -3.95 -1.53 -1.34
C SER A 125 -4.45 -0.07 -1.37
N ASP A 126 -4.49 0.53 -2.55
CA ASP A 126 -5.00 1.87 -2.81
C ASP A 126 -6.54 1.90 -2.91
N HIS A 127 -7.14 0.84 -3.44
CA HIS A 127 -8.59 0.63 -3.49
C HIS A 127 -8.93 -0.86 -3.59
N GLY A 128 -10.20 -1.22 -3.36
CA GLY A 128 -10.70 -2.57 -3.61
C GLY A 128 -11.15 -2.74 -5.06
N GLU A 129 -11.87 -3.81 -5.39
CA GLU A 129 -12.30 -4.07 -6.77
C GLU A 129 -13.64 -4.80 -6.78
N ILE A 130 -14.58 -4.33 -7.61
CA ILE A 130 -15.72 -5.17 -8.00
C ILE A 130 -15.23 -6.05 -9.15
N VAL A 131 -14.91 -7.31 -8.85
CA VAL A 131 -14.26 -8.21 -9.81
C VAL A 131 -15.07 -8.31 -11.11
N ASN A 132 -14.38 -8.16 -12.25
CA ASN A 132 -14.94 -8.12 -13.61
C ASN A 132 -15.80 -6.87 -13.94
N VAL A 133 -15.93 -5.90 -13.03
CA VAL A 133 -16.60 -4.62 -13.26
C VAL A 133 -15.62 -3.46 -13.19
N GLY A 134 -14.74 -3.45 -12.18
CA GLY A 134 -13.78 -2.38 -11.91
C GLY A 134 -14.07 -1.62 -10.59
N HIS A 135 -13.47 -0.44 -10.47
CA HIS A 135 -13.57 0.47 -9.33
C HIS A 135 -13.79 1.90 -9.82
N GLY A 136 -14.13 2.81 -8.90
CA GLY A 136 -14.40 4.21 -9.26
C GLY A 136 -15.66 4.35 -10.11
N VAL A 137 -16.61 3.43 -9.95
CA VAL A 137 -17.93 3.45 -10.59
C VAL A 137 -18.96 4.02 -9.63
N ASN A 138 -20.02 4.64 -10.16
CA ASN A 138 -21.12 5.16 -9.34
C ASN A 138 -22.06 4.04 -8.88
N ASN A 139 -21.48 3.06 -8.18
CA ASN A 139 -22.14 1.89 -7.58
C ASN A 139 -21.91 1.94 -6.06
N THR A 140 -22.86 1.47 -5.28
CA THR A 140 -22.76 1.35 -3.81
C THR A 140 -22.14 0.04 -3.34
N ASN A 141 -21.72 -0.86 -4.24
CA ASN A 141 -21.03 -2.07 -3.85
C ASN A 141 -19.75 -1.72 -3.07
N VAL A 142 -19.63 -2.32 -1.87
CA VAL A 142 -18.60 -2.05 -0.88
C VAL A 142 -17.21 -2.60 -1.25
N ASP A 143 -17.14 -3.57 -2.17
CA ASP A 143 -15.92 -4.29 -2.55
C ASP A 143 -14.86 -3.38 -3.17
N GLN A 144 -15.25 -2.26 -3.80
CA GLN A 144 -14.29 -1.25 -4.29
C GLN A 144 -13.61 -0.44 -3.18
N PHE A 145 -14.06 -0.57 -1.93
CA PHE A 145 -13.56 0.19 -0.78
C PHE A 145 -12.92 -0.68 0.31
N LEU A 146 -13.22 -1.97 0.34
CA LEU A 146 -12.57 -2.92 1.25
C LEU A 146 -11.19 -3.28 0.72
N ILE A 147 -10.16 -3.05 1.54
CA ILE A 147 -8.77 -3.28 1.18
C ILE A 147 -8.03 -4.06 2.25
N PRO A 148 -7.02 -4.87 1.87
CA PRO A 148 -6.11 -5.49 2.82
C PRO A 148 -5.21 -4.44 3.48
N PHE A 149 -4.94 -4.63 4.76
CA PHE A 149 -3.92 -3.89 5.51
C PHE A 149 -3.09 -4.88 6.32
N MET A 150 -1.78 -4.89 6.08
CA MET A 150 -0.82 -5.69 6.85
C MET A 150 0.22 -4.78 7.49
N PHE A 151 0.60 -5.11 8.71
CA PHE A 151 1.56 -4.34 9.49
C PHE A 151 2.49 -5.27 10.26
N ILE A 152 3.79 -5.04 10.12
CA ILE A 152 4.84 -5.74 10.87
C ILE A 152 5.81 -4.68 11.40
N SER A 153 6.21 -4.78 12.65
CA SER A 153 7.26 -3.95 13.23
C SER A 153 8.16 -4.79 14.12
N THR A 154 9.46 -4.55 14.05
CA THR A 154 10.42 -5.11 15.01
C THR A 154 10.61 -4.22 16.24
N ASN A 155 9.86 -3.11 16.33
CA ASN A 155 9.85 -2.21 17.48
C ASN A 155 8.59 -2.43 18.31
N ASP A 156 8.75 -2.95 19.53
CA ASP A 156 7.65 -3.29 20.45
C ASP A 156 6.71 -2.11 20.78
N ARG A 157 7.19 -0.87 20.66
CA ARG A 157 6.35 0.32 20.83
C ARG A 157 5.26 0.42 19.76
N TYR A 158 5.54 -0.08 18.56
CA TYR A 158 4.66 -0.04 17.40
C TYR A 158 4.15 -1.45 17.12
N ASN A 159 3.45 -2.05 18.08
CA ASN A 159 2.86 -3.38 17.96
C ASN A 159 1.43 -3.33 17.37
N CYS A 160 0.68 -4.44 17.39
CA CYS A 160 -0.69 -4.48 16.91
C CYS A 160 -1.60 -3.47 17.63
N GLN A 161 -1.44 -3.26 18.96
CA GLN A 161 -2.26 -2.28 19.68
C GLN A 161 -2.01 -0.85 19.22
N PHE A 162 -0.79 -0.52 18.77
CA PHE A 162 -0.54 0.77 18.15
C PHE A 162 -1.44 0.99 16.93
N ILE A 163 -1.56 0.00 16.04
CA ILE A 163 -2.48 0.08 14.88
C ILE A 163 -3.95 0.11 15.31
N GLU A 164 -4.33 -0.75 16.27
CA GLU A 164 -5.70 -0.78 16.79
C GLU A 164 -6.15 0.56 17.40
N SER A 165 -5.21 1.39 17.89
CA SER A 165 -5.54 2.72 18.40
C SER A 165 -6.11 3.68 17.32
N PHE A 166 -5.82 3.42 16.04
CA PHE A 166 -6.32 4.14 14.87
C PHE A 166 -7.63 3.54 14.31
N ARG A 167 -8.05 2.36 14.78
CA ARG A 167 -9.31 1.74 14.37
C ARG A 167 -10.49 2.54 14.89
N ASN A 168 -11.47 2.76 14.03
CA ASN A 168 -12.69 3.44 14.40
C ASN A 168 -13.54 2.57 15.37
N PRO A 169 -14.54 3.15 16.06
CA PRO A 169 -15.43 2.39 16.93
C PRO A 169 -16.31 1.35 16.20
N THR A 170 -16.45 1.41 14.88
CA THR A 170 -17.23 0.44 14.10
C THR A 170 -16.41 -0.77 13.65
N GLY A 171 -15.14 -0.85 14.07
CA GLY A 171 -14.26 -1.99 13.78
C GLY A 171 -13.42 -1.86 12.52
N TYR A 172 -13.51 -0.76 11.78
CA TYR A 172 -12.75 -0.54 10.54
C TYR A 172 -11.52 0.35 10.77
N LEU A 173 -10.42 0.02 10.08
CA LEU A 173 -9.27 0.90 9.94
C LEU A 173 -9.31 1.52 8.55
N SER A 174 -9.56 2.83 8.51
CA SER A 174 -9.63 3.55 7.23
C SER A 174 -8.24 3.90 6.70
N GLY A 175 -8.07 3.82 5.37
CA GLY A 175 -6.86 4.29 4.69
C GLY A 175 -6.55 5.78 4.93
N LEU A 176 -7.55 6.58 5.35
CA LEU A 176 -7.34 7.97 5.78
C LEU A 176 -6.42 8.07 7.01
N MET A 177 -6.32 6.99 7.81
CA MET A 177 -5.45 6.91 8.99
C MET A 177 -3.98 6.70 8.62
N ASN A 178 -3.66 6.25 7.40
CA ASN A 178 -2.29 5.95 6.98
C ASN A 178 -1.34 7.14 7.20
N LYS A 179 -1.78 8.38 6.92
CA LYS A 179 -0.95 9.58 7.15
C LYS A 179 -0.64 9.82 8.64
N TYR A 180 -1.55 9.49 9.56
CA TYR A 180 -1.36 9.65 11.00
C TYR A 180 -0.51 8.52 11.59
N ILE A 181 -0.73 7.29 11.13
CA ILE A 181 0.12 6.12 11.44
C ILE A 181 1.57 6.44 11.03
N LEU A 182 1.78 6.84 9.76
CA LEU A 182 3.10 7.22 9.26
C LEU A 182 3.70 8.42 10.01
N SER A 183 2.89 9.39 10.41
CA SER A 183 3.38 10.54 11.21
C SER A 183 3.98 10.07 12.53
N ASN A 184 3.26 9.20 13.27
CA ASN A 184 3.74 8.64 14.54
C ASN A 184 5.00 7.79 14.35
N LEU A 185 5.01 6.88 13.36
CA LEU A 185 6.17 6.04 13.05
C LEU A 185 7.41 6.85 12.70
N LEU A 186 7.23 7.99 12.03
CA LEU A 186 8.31 8.90 11.69
C LEU A 186 8.74 9.81 12.85
N GLY A 187 8.10 9.73 14.02
CA GLY A 187 8.47 10.48 15.23
C GLY A 187 7.73 11.80 15.44
N TYR A 188 6.62 12.03 14.73
CA TYR A 188 5.77 13.21 14.95
C TYR A 188 4.66 12.90 15.96
N ASN A 189 4.39 13.85 16.85
CA ASN A 189 3.21 13.84 17.69
C ASN A 189 2.02 14.40 16.92
N VAL A 190 0.94 13.64 16.84
CA VAL A 190 -0.32 14.08 16.26
C VAL A 190 -1.24 14.54 17.40
N ASP A 191 -1.86 15.71 17.24
CA ASP A 191 -2.86 16.19 18.19
C ASP A 191 -4.01 15.17 18.34
N GLN A 192 -4.28 14.76 19.58
CA GLN A 192 -5.25 13.70 19.86
C GLN A 192 -6.68 14.10 19.51
N THR A 193 -7.01 15.40 19.61
CA THR A 193 -8.34 15.91 19.22
C THR A 193 -8.58 15.73 17.72
N THR A 194 -7.58 16.10 16.92
CA THR A 194 -7.57 15.91 15.46
C THR A 194 -7.63 14.43 15.10
N LEU A 195 -6.83 13.59 15.77
CA LEU A 195 -6.82 12.16 15.53
C LEU A 195 -8.18 11.51 15.82
N ASN A 196 -8.78 11.83 16.97
CA ASN A 196 -10.10 11.32 17.35
C ASN A 196 -11.20 11.77 16.38
N LYS A 197 -11.13 13.04 15.91
CA LYS A 197 -12.08 13.56 14.93
C LYS A 197 -12.01 12.80 13.61
N GLU A 198 -10.81 12.57 13.08
CA GLU A 198 -10.65 11.89 11.79
C GLU A 198 -10.95 10.40 11.88
N LYS A 199 -10.53 9.75 12.97
CA LYS A 199 -10.82 8.34 13.25
C LYS A 199 -12.32 8.04 13.32
N ASN A 200 -13.12 8.99 13.80
CA ASN A 200 -14.57 8.84 13.92
C ASN A 200 -15.34 9.32 12.68
N ASN A 201 -14.65 9.62 11.57
CA ASN A 201 -15.25 10.18 10.37
C ASN A 201 -14.77 9.47 9.08
N ASP A 202 -15.03 8.17 9.03
CA ASP A 202 -14.70 7.35 7.87
C ASP A 202 -15.64 7.65 6.70
N ARG A 203 -15.01 7.97 5.57
CA ARG A 203 -15.68 8.54 4.41
C ARG A 203 -15.00 8.09 3.13
N VAL A 204 -15.81 7.96 2.11
CA VAL A 204 -15.45 7.55 0.76
C VAL A 204 -15.64 8.75 -0.16
N PHE A 205 -14.71 8.93 -1.09
CA PHE A 205 -14.82 9.92 -2.16
C PHE A 205 -15.38 9.23 -3.41
N MET A 206 -16.55 9.69 -3.87
CA MET A 206 -17.28 9.08 -4.97
C MET A 206 -16.87 9.68 -6.33
N PRO A 207 -17.09 8.95 -7.44
CA PRO A 207 -16.73 9.42 -8.78
C PRO A 207 -17.49 10.69 -9.21
N ASP A 208 -18.67 10.93 -8.65
CA ASP A 208 -19.48 12.13 -8.86
C ASP A 208 -18.97 13.36 -8.05
N GLY A 209 -17.88 13.20 -7.30
CA GLY A 209 -17.28 14.23 -6.47
C GLY A 209 -17.90 14.36 -5.07
N SER A 210 -18.91 13.55 -4.75
CA SER A 210 -19.51 13.55 -3.41
C SER A 210 -18.63 12.82 -2.39
N VAL A 211 -18.81 13.17 -1.12
CA VAL A 211 -18.17 12.48 0.01
C VAL A 211 -19.27 11.83 0.85
N MET A 212 -19.18 10.52 1.03
CA MET A 212 -20.21 9.74 1.73
C MET A 212 -19.62 9.00 2.93
N PRO A 213 -20.35 8.87 4.05
CA PRO A 213 -19.92 8.00 5.15
C PRO A 213 -19.76 6.56 4.69
N PHE A 214 -18.65 5.90 5.05
CA PHE A 214 -18.36 4.52 4.64
C PHE A 214 -19.49 3.53 5.00
N LEU A 215 -20.11 3.69 6.18
CA LEU A 215 -21.18 2.81 6.64
C LEU A 215 -22.45 2.84 5.76
N LYS A 216 -22.61 3.81 4.86
CA LYS A 216 -23.72 3.79 3.89
C LYS A 216 -23.57 2.68 2.85
N PHE A 217 -22.33 2.27 2.55
CA PHE A 217 -22.05 1.22 1.57
C PHE A 217 -22.23 -0.17 2.20
N TYR A 218 -21.78 -0.35 3.43
CA TYR A 218 -21.91 -1.63 4.14
C TYR A 218 -23.36 -2.04 4.45
N ASN A 219 -24.23 -1.07 4.78
CA ASN A 219 -25.64 -1.37 5.11
C ASN A 219 -26.54 -1.51 3.88
N SER A 220 -25.98 -1.48 2.67
CA SER A 220 -26.72 -1.57 1.40
C SER A 220 -26.68 -2.97 0.77
N ASP A 221 -25.91 -3.88 1.34
CA ASP A 221 -25.86 -5.32 1.01
C ASP A 221 -26.77 -6.12 1.94
#